data_AF-A0A1G6MLX9-F1
#
_entry.id   AF-A0A1G6MLX9-F1
#
_cell.length_a   1.000
_cell.length_b   1.000
_cell.length_c   1.000
_cell.angle_alpha   90.00
_cell.angle_beta   90.00
_cell.angle_gamma   90.00
#
_symmetry.space_group_name_H-M   'P 1'
#
loop_
_entity.id
_entity.type
_entity.pdbx_description
1 polymer ?
#
loop_
_entity_poly.entity_id
_entity_poly.type
_entity_poly.pdbx_seq_one_letter_code
_entity_poly.pdbx_strand_id
1 'polypeptide(L)'
;MSPSTDVAIFLAHQMDKFDIVVEQFEDEISAVNAAIGAWFGGVRAFVTTSGGGYALMEEGVSLAGMTETPLVVHLAQRPSPATGLPTRTSQSDLNLVLYSSHGDFPRAIFSPRNLEDAFFVTQKAFDIADKYQCVSYILTDQYFMSMMYNIDSTQLEFLEPKNYIIQTPQDYKRYELTQNGISKRGIPGFGDGIIVANGNEHDEYGDITEDETLSKLMLEKRMRKIDGIKSESLKPMYIGPQIFKNLVVCYGSLYENTKEALELLKRDDTGLLCYSQLYPLNDDGLNYLKKAQKLIFVEQNFSGQFANLIWKEYGIKVDKLINKYTGRQFFVEELKEKLEMALEVK
;
A
#
# COMPACT_ATOMS: atom_id res chain seq x y z
N MET A 1 -1.26 0.08 -17.97
CA MET A 1 -2.70 -0.20 -18.22
C MET A 1 -3.59 0.89 -17.62
N SER A 2 -4.63 1.39 -18.31
CA SER A 2 -5.52 2.45 -17.77
C SER A 2 -6.11 2.09 -16.39
N PRO A 3 -6.20 3.03 -15.45
CA PRO A 3 -5.87 4.47 -15.55
C PRO A 3 -4.42 4.81 -15.15
N SER A 4 -3.54 3.82 -15.01
CA SER A 4 -2.17 4.01 -14.49
C SER A 4 -1.15 4.60 -15.49
N THR A 5 -1.51 4.64 -16.78
CA THR A 5 -0.60 5.00 -17.88
C THR A 5 -0.07 6.44 -17.79
N ASP A 6 -0.88 7.37 -17.28
CA ASP A 6 -0.50 8.78 -17.19
C ASP A 6 0.70 9.00 -16.27
N VAL A 7 0.89 8.14 -15.26
CA VAL A 7 2.09 8.16 -14.41
C VAL A 7 3.35 7.87 -15.22
N ALA A 8 3.33 6.82 -16.06
CA ALA A 8 4.46 6.46 -16.88
C ALA A 8 4.76 7.53 -17.94
N ILE A 9 3.72 8.08 -18.59
CA ILE A 9 3.87 9.18 -19.56
C ILE A 9 4.45 10.43 -18.88
N PHE A 10 3.97 10.79 -17.69
CA PHE A 10 4.51 11.93 -16.96
C PHE A 10 5.99 11.72 -16.65
N LEU A 11 6.36 10.58 -16.07
CA LEU A 11 7.74 10.28 -15.74
C LEU A 11 8.65 10.22 -16.98
N ALA A 12 8.16 9.71 -18.10
CA ALA A 12 8.91 9.69 -19.35
C ALA A 12 9.31 11.11 -19.80
N HIS A 13 8.41 12.09 -19.64
CA HIS A 13 8.73 13.50 -19.91
C HIS A 13 9.69 14.13 -18.89
N GLN A 14 9.90 13.49 -17.74
CA GLN A 14 10.80 13.98 -16.71
C GLN A 14 12.15 13.24 -16.66
N MET A 15 12.38 12.27 -17.55
CA MET A 15 13.57 11.42 -17.57
C MET A 15 14.88 12.21 -17.54
N ASP A 16 15.05 13.13 -18.48
CA ASP A 16 16.28 13.94 -18.58
C ASP A 16 16.48 14.87 -17.38
N LYS A 17 15.38 15.33 -16.77
CA LYS A 17 15.42 16.30 -15.67
C LYS A 17 15.85 15.66 -14.35
N PHE A 18 15.39 14.44 -14.08
CA PHE A 18 15.65 13.75 -12.82
C PHE A 18 16.59 12.56 -12.95
N ASP A 19 17.17 12.35 -14.13
CA ASP A 19 18.07 11.22 -14.43
C ASP A 19 17.43 9.87 -14.07
N ILE A 20 16.19 9.68 -14.52
CA ILE A 20 15.41 8.45 -14.32
C ILE A 20 15.22 7.71 -15.64
N VAL A 21 15.07 6.38 -15.55
CA VAL A 21 14.74 5.53 -16.69
C VAL A 21 13.26 5.16 -16.62
N VAL A 22 12.55 5.33 -17.73
CA VAL A 22 11.18 4.86 -17.90
C VAL A 22 11.15 3.97 -19.14
N GLU A 23 10.65 2.75 -18.96
CA GLU A 23 10.59 1.75 -20.02
C GLU A 23 9.15 1.21 -20.13
N GLN A 24 8.66 1.09 -21.36
CA GLN A 24 7.39 0.43 -21.64
C GLN A 24 7.67 -1.02 -22.05
N PHE A 25 7.46 -1.93 -21.12
CA PHE A 25 7.59 -3.36 -21.36
C PHE A 25 6.42 -3.93 -22.19
N GLU A 26 6.66 -5.09 -22.75
CA GLU A 26 5.73 -5.85 -23.60
C GLU A 26 4.49 -6.35 -22.84
N ASP A 27 4.64 -6.63 -21.54
CA ASP A 27 3.56 -7.03 -20.64
C ASP A 27 3.90 -6.73 -19.17
N GLU A 28 2.93 -6.95 -18.28
CA GLU A 28 3.10 -6.75 -16.84
C GLU A 28 4.07 -7.74 -16.17
N ILE A 29 4.31 -8.93 -16.74
CA ILE A 29 5.25 -9.92 -16.21
C ILE A 29 6.68 -9.41 -16.40
N SER A 30 7.01 -8.93 -17.60
CA SER A 30 8.31 -8.33 -17.89
C SER A 30 8.53 -7.05 -17.07
N ALA A 31 7.49 -6.22 -16.92
CA ALA A 31 7.58 -4.98 -16.13
C ALA A 31 7.94 -5.23 -14.65
N VAL A 32 7.26 -6.18 -13.97
CA VAL A 32 7.55 -6.45 -12.55
C VAL A 32 8.93 -7.08 -12.36
N ASN A 33 9.32 -8.01 -13.24
CA ASN A 33 10.63 -8.66 -13.16
C ASN A 33 11.77 -7.67 -13.45
N ALA A 34 11.58 -6.72 -14.36
CA ALA A 34 12.54 -5.65 -14.60
C ALA A 34 12.69 -4.73 -13.38
N ALA A 35 11.59 -4.38 -12.70
CA ALA A 35 11.65 -3.58 -11.47
C ALA A 35 12.38 -4.32 -10.35
N ILE A 36 12.16 -5.64 -10.18
CA ILE A 36 12.90 -6.48 -9.23
C ILE A 36 14.40 -6.49 -9.58
N GLY A 37 14.74 -6.65 -10.86
CA GLY A 37 16.13 -6.58 -11.33
C GLY A 37 16.78 -5.22 -11.06
N ALA A 38 16.06 -4.11 -11.24
CA ALA A 38 16.54 -2.77 -10.91
C ALA A 38 16.86 -2.62 -9.42
N TRP A 39 15.98 -3.11 -8.54
CA TRP A 39 16.20 -3.11 -7.09
C TRP A 39 17.36 -4.00 -6.65
N PHE A 40 17.53 -5.15 -7.31
CA PHE A 40 18.69 -6.02 -7.11
C PHE A 40 19.99 -5.30 -7.48
N GLY A 41 19.99 -4.50 -8.56
CA GLY A 41 21.10 -3.63 -8.96
C GLY A 41 21.28 -2.37 -8.10
N GLY A 42 20.40 -2.12 -7.13
CA GLY A 42 20.50 -0.99 -6.19
C GLY A 42 19.69 0.25 -6.56
N VAL A 43 18.95 0.24 -7.67
CA VAL A 43 18.11 1.35 -8.11
C VAL A 43 16.74 1.26 -7.44
N ARG A 44 16.20 2.39 -6.95
CA ARG A 44 14.81 2.45 -6.48
C ARG A 44 13.87 2.48 -7.68
N ALA A 45 13.13 1.40 -7.91
CA ALA A 45 12.19 1.27 -9.02
C ALA A 45 10.75 1.06 -8.53
N PHE A 46 9.77 1.31 -9.41
CA PHE A 46 8.39 0.92 -9.16
C PHE A 46 7.69 0.58 -10.47
N VAL A 47 6.60 -0.17 -10.38
CA VAL A 47 5.68 -0.44 -11.50
C VAL A 47 4.35 0.25 -11.26
N THR A 48 3.71 0.70 -12.34
CA THR A 48 2.39 1.34 -12.31
C THR A 48 1.40 0.51 -13.15
N THR A 49 0.34 0.01 -12.52
CA THR A 49 -0.64 -0.89 -13.15
C THR A 49 -2.05 -0.73 -12.57
N SER A 50 -3.01 -1.59 -12.94
CA SER A 50 -4.34 -1.74 -12.33
C SER A 50 -4.63 -3.23 -12.07
N GLY A 51 -5.81 -3.57 -11.53
CA GLY A 51 -6.12 -4.91 -11.02
C GLY A 51 -5.79 -6.07 -11.97
N GLY A 52 -6.20 -5.99 -13.24
CA GLY A 52 -5.95 -7.06 -14.22
C GLY A 52 -4.48 -7.29 -14.56
N GLY A 53 -3.67 -6.23 -14.56
CA GLY A 53 -2.24 -6.30 -14.84
C GLY A 53 -1.47 -6.74 -13.60
N TYR A 54 -1.88 -6.30 -12.41
CA TYR A 54 -1.33 -6.81 -11.16
C TYR A 54 -1.56 -8.32 -10.99
N ALA A 55 -2.69 -8.85 -11.45
CA ALA A 55 -2.93 -10.30 -11.46
C ALA A 55 -1.87 -11.09 -12.27
N LEU A 56 -1.25 -10.47 -13.29
CA LEU A 56 -0.13 -11.06 -14.04
C LEU A 56 1.20 -10.93 -13.29
N MET A 57 1.34 -9.96 -12.39
CA MET A 57 2.56 -9.69 -11.64
C MET A 57 2.75 -10.58 -10.42
N GLU A 58 1.73 -11.34 -9.99
CA GLU A 58 1.69 -12.02 -8.69
C GLU A 58 2.85 -13.00 -8.44
N GLU A 59 3.32 -13.68 -9.49
CA GLU A 59 4.50 -14.56 -9.38
C GLU A 59 5.78 -13.75 -9.12
N GLY A 60 6.00 -12.66 -9.85
CA GLY A 60 7.14 -11.76 -9.63
C GLY A 60 7.08 -11.11 -8.25
N VAL A 61 5.89 -10.72 -7.78
CA VAL A 61 5.69 -10.18 -6.43
C VAL A 61 6.05 -11.22 -5.35
N SER A 62 5.65 -12.49 -5.55
CA SER A 62 6.07 -13.60 -4.68
C SER A 62 7.59 -13.75 -4.65
N LEU A 63 8.25 -13.68 -5.82
CA LEU A 63 9.70 -13.71 -5.94
C LEU A 63 10.37 -12.54 -5.19
N ALA A 64 9.83 -11.33 -5.27
CA ALA A 64 10.32 -10.17 -4.50
C ALA A 64 10.21 -10.41 -2.99
N GLY A 65 9.11 -11.01 -2.54
CA GLY A 65 8.90 -11.43 -1.15
C GLY A 65 9.93 -12.46 -0.68
N MET A 66 10.16 -13.51 -1.47
CA MET A 66 11.13 -14.58 -1.18
C MET A 66 12.56 -14.04 -1.13
N THR A 67 12.98 -13.30 -2.16
CA THR A 67 14.35 -12.78 -2.29
C THR A 67 14.65 -11.58 -1.41
N GLU A 68 13.67 -11.11 -0.63
CA GLU A 68 13.72 -9.87 0.15
C GLU A 68 14.20 -8.68 -0.71
N THR A 69 13.76 -8.65 -1.96
CA THR A 69 14.05 -7.55 -2.87
C THR A 69 12.96 -6.50 -2.70
N PRO A 70 13.29 -5.23 -2.38
CA PRO A 70 12.28 -4.18 -2.32
C PRO A 70 11.50 -4.12 -3.62
N LEU A 71 10.20 -3.85 -3.52
CA LEU A 71 9.36 -3.62 -4.69
C LEU A 71 8.27 -2.62 -4.34
N VAL A 72 8.07 -1.61 -5.18
CA VAL A 72 6.96 -0.68 -5.05
C VAL A 72 6.00 -0.91 -6.22
N VAL A 73 4.73 -1.12 -5.90
CA VAL A 73 3.65 -1.33 -6.87
C VAL A 73 2.61 -0.23 -6.70
N HIS A 74 2.50 0.64 -7.69
CA HIS A 74 1.36 1.55 -7.79
C HIS A 74 0.21 0.83 -8.49
N LEU A 75 -0.91 0.67 -7.77
CA LEU A 75 -2.13 0.05 -8.27
C LEU A 75 -3.23 1.10 -8.38
N ALA A 76 -3.45 1.59 -9.60
CA ALA A 76 -4.53 2.52 -9.89
C ALA A 76 -5.83 1.76 -10.09
N GLN A 77 -6.61 1.59 -9.03
CA GLN A 77 -7.79 0.74 -9.00
C GLN A 77 -8.90 1.22 -9.95
N ARG A 78 -9.62 0.26 -10.51
CA ARG A 78 -10.80 0.46 -11.36
C ARG A 78 -11.76 -0.70 -11.16
N PRO A 79 -13.05 -0.58 -11.49
CA PRO A 79 -13.99 -1.68 -11.32
C PRO A 79 -13.52 -2.94 -12.05
N SER A 80 -13.46 -4.03 -11.30
CA SER A 80 -13.22 -5.41 -11.72
C SER A 80 -14.47 -6.26 -11.40
N PRO A 81 -14.57 -7.56 -11.76
CA PRO A 81 -13.55 -8.51 -12.23
C PRO A 81 -13.16 -8.34 -13.71
N ALA A 82 -12.07 -9.02 -14.10
CA ALA A 82 -11.52 -9.02 -15.46
C ALA A 82 -11.28 -7.59 -15.99
N THR A 83 -11.67 -7.30 -17.23
CA THR A 83 -11.55 -5.95 -17.81
C THR A 83 -12.37 -4.91 -17.04
N GLY A 84 -13.53 -5.33 -16.53
CA GLY A 84 -14.48 -4.51 -15.78
C GLY A 84 -14.83 -3.19 -16.48
N LEU A 85 -14.69 -2.07 -15.77
CA LEU A 85 -14.95 -0.72 -16.30
C LEU A 85 -13.66 0.12 -16.30
N PRO A 86 -12.85 0.09 -17.39
CA PRO A 86 -11.52 0.68 -17.41
C PRO A 86 -11.43 2.19 -17.11
N THR A 87 -12.53 2.92 -17.33
CA THR A 87 -12.61 4.39 -17.25
C THR A 87 -13.43 4.87 -16.03
N ARG A 88 -13.56 4.00 -15.02
CA ARG A 88 -14.41 4.21 -13.85
C ARG A 88 -13.62 3.94 -12.57
N THR A 89 -14.12 4.45 -11.45
CA THR A 89 -13.45 4.35 -10.15
C THR A 89 -13.99 3.20 -9.31
N SER A 90 -13.12 2.58 -8.51
CA SER A 90 -13.41 1.51 -7.56
C SER A 90 -12.28 1.42 -6.55
N GLN A 91 -12.58 0.91 -5.36
CA GLN A 91 -11.60 0.54 -4.34
C GLN A 91 -11.78 -0.95 -3.99
N SER A 92 -11.77 -1.80 -5.02
CA SER A 92 -12.11 -3.23 -4.94
C SER A 92 -10.90 -4.16 -4.90
N ASP A 93 -9.68 -3.63 -4.87
CA ASP A 93 -8.47 -4.44 -5.05
C ASP A 93 -7.61 -4.50 -3.77
N LEU A 94 -8.13 -4.03 -2.62
CA LEU A 94 -7.44 -4.18 -1.32
C LEU A 94 -7.20 -5.65 -0.98
N ASN A 95 -8.22 -6.50 -1.12
CA ASN A 95 -8.08 -7.94 -0.89
C ASN A 95 -7.13 -8.60 -1.91
N LEU A 96 -7.07 -8.07 -3.13
CA LEU A 96 -6.17 -8.57 -4.17
C LEU A 96 -4.71 -8.40 -3.69
N VAL A 97 -4.31 -7.20 -3.27
CA VAL A 97 -2.93 -6.98 -2.78
C VAL A 97 -2.65 -7.57 -1.39
N LEU A 98 -3.68 -7.79 -0.55
CA LEU A 98 -3.52 -8.43 0.76
C LEU A 98 -3.24 -9.93 0.65
N TYR A 99 -3.92 -10.62 -0.26
CA TYR A 99 -4.01 -12.08 -0.24
C TYR A 99 -3.51 -12.78 -1.49
N SER A 100 -3.18 -12.03 -2.56
CA SER A 100 -2.56 -12.62 -3.73
C SER A 100 -1.03 -12.69 -3.61
N SER A 101 -0.42 -13.34 -4.60
CA SER A 101 0.95 -13.87 -4.56
C SER A 101 1.08 -15.01 -3.56
N HIS A 102 1.66 -16.14 -3.97
CA HIS A 102 1.67 -17.36 -3.18
C HIS A 102 2.70 -17.29 -2.04
N GLY A 103 2.37 -17.86 -0.88
CA GLY A 103 3.23 -17.86 0.31
C GLY A 103 3.09 -16.61 1.19
N ASP A 104 3.72 -16.66 2.37
CA ASP A 104 3.69 -15.59 3.35
C ASP A 104 4.94 -14.72 3.26
N PHE A 105 4.74 -13.42 3.09
CA PHE A 105 5.81 -12.43 3.07
C PHE A 105 5.29 -11.06 3.52
N PRO A 106 6.16 -10.20 4.08
CA PRO A 106 5.77 -8.89 4.57
C PRO A 106 5.37 -7.96 3.43
N ARG A 107 4.29 -7.20 3.65
CA ARG A 107 3.83 -6.17 2.74
C ARG A 107 3.34 -4.93 3.48
N ALA A 108 3.46 -3.76 2.85
CA ALA A 108 2.90 -2.51 3.32
C ALA A 108 1.95 -1.93 2.26
N ILE A 109 0.73 -1.60 2.64
CA ILE A 109 -0.33 -1.14 1.73
C ILE A 109 -0.76 0.26 2.13
N PHE A 110 -0.57 1.20 1.23
CA PHE A 110 -0.93 2.60 1.38
C PHE A 110 -2.07 2.97 0.44
N SER A 111 -2.86 3.98 0.79
CA SER A 111 -3.87 4.56 -0.08
C SER A 111 -4.02 6.05 0.21
N PRO A 112 -3.40 6.93 -0.60
CA PRO A 112 -3.38 8.36 -0.30
C PRO A 112 -4.79 8.96 -0.35
N ARG A 113 -5.07 9.84 0.61
CA ARG A 113 -6.38 10.47 0.80
C ARG A 113 -6.67 11.55 -0.23
N ASN A 114 -5.64 12.31 -0.55
CA ASN A 114 -5.67 13.47 -1.44
C ASN A 114 -4.26 13.70 -2.05
N LEU A 115 -4.09 14.70 -2.91
CA LEU A 115 -2.85 14.94 -3.66
C LEU A 115 -1.65 15.31 -2.76
N GLU A 116 -1.88 16.09 -1.70
CA GLU A 116 -0.85 16.42 -0.70
C GLU A 116 -0.39 15.14 0.02
N ASP A 117 -1.34 14.28 0.42
CA ASP A 117 -1.04 13.00 1.05
C ASP A 117 -0.28 12.06 0.12
N ALA A 118 -0.58 12.04 -1.19
CA ALA A 118 0.14 11.22 -2.16
C ALA A 118 1.62 11.54 -2.26
N PHE A 119 2.02 12.81 -2.10
CA PHE A 119 3.42 13.21 -2.06
C PHE A 119 4.18 12.48 -0.94
N PHE A 120 3.67 12.56 0.30
CA PHE A 120 4.30 11.95 1.47
C PHE A 120 4.16 10.42 1.49
N VAL A 121 2.98 9.90 1.14
CA VAL A 121 2.69 8.46 1.12
C VAL A 121 3.58 7.74 0.10
N THR A 122 3.82 8.34 -1.07
CA THR A 122 4.70 7.73 -2.08
C THR A 122 6.12 7.63 -1.55
N GLN A 123 6.66 8.72 -0.98
CA GLN A 123 7.99 8.68 -0.35
C GLN A 123 8.08 7.62 0.75
N LYS A 124 7.06 7.56 1.62
CA LYS A 124 6.96 6.56 2.69
C LYS A 124 6.95 5.13 2.15
N ALA A 125 6.24 4.87 1.05
CA ALA A 125 6.17 3.54 0.43
C ALA A 125 7.56 3.07 -0.05
N PHE A 126 8.32 3.94 -0.71
CA PHE A 126 9.70 3.65 -1.12
C PHE A 126 10.62 3.43 0.09
N ASP A 127 10.51 4.26 1.12
CA ASP A 127 11.36 4.12 2.31
C ASP A 127 11.06 2.84 3.10
N ILE A 128 9.78 2.46 3.20
CA ILE A 128 9.39 1.19 3.83
C ILE A 128 9.89 0.00 3.00
N ALA A 129 9.71 0.02 1.67
CA ALA A 129 10.19 -1.04 0.80
C ALA A 129 11.72 -1.23 0.92
N ASP A 130 12.49 -0.13 0.87
CA ASP A 130 13.95 -0.17 0.94
C ASP A 130 14.44 -0.63 2.32
N LYS A 131 13.93 0.00 3.40
CA LYS A 131 14.33 -0.28 4.78
C LYS A 131 14.00 -1.70 5.22
N TYR A 132 12.80 -2.17 4.91
CA TYR A 132 12.29 -3.47 5.34
C TYR A 132 12.40 -4.54 4.27
N GLN A 133 12.97 -4.22 3.10
CA GLN A 133 13.24 -5.20 2.05
C GLN A 133 11.98 -6.02 1.73
N CYS A 134 10.88 -5.30 1.47
CA CYS A 134 9.54 -5.86 1.35
C CYS A 134 8.79 -5.24 0.17
N VAL A 135 7.62 -5.81 -0.12
CA VAL A 135 6.73 -5.24 -1.13
C VAL A 135 5.88 -4.13 -0.52
N SER A 136 5.84 -2.97 -1.17
CA SER A 136 4.97 -1.85 -0.82
C SER A 136 4.00 -1.52 -1.94
N TYR A 137 2.76 -1.25 -1.57
CA TYR A 137 1.67 -0.91 -2.48
C TYR A 137 1.20 0.51 -2.26
N ILE A 138 0.95 1.23 -3.36
CA ILE A 138 0.26 2.52 -3.36
C ILE A 138 -1.04 2.30 -4.11
N LEU A 139 -2.16 2.23 -3.37
CA LEU A 139 -3.49 2.04 -3.93
C LEU A 139 -4.14 3.40 -4.18
N THR A 140 -4.16 3.83 -5.43
CA THR A 140 -5.03 4.92 -5.88
C THR A 140 -6.28 4.33 -6.54
N ASP A 141 -7.13 5.17 -7.11
CA ASP A 141 -8.26 4.75 -7.94
C ASP A 141 -8.42 5.70 -9.12
N GLN A 142 -9.24 5.32 -10.10
CA GLN A 142 -9.42 6.12 -11.30
C GLN A 142 -9.87 7.58 -11.03
N TYR A 143 -10.66 7.80 -9.97
CA TYR A 143 -11.07 9.16 -9.59
C TYR A 143 -9.87 9.95 -9.09
N PHE A 144 -9.06 9.37 -8.20
CA PHE A 144 -7.80 9.96 -7.74
C PHE A 144 -6.87 10.30 -8.90
N MET A 145 -6.70 9.38 -9.85
CA MET A 145 -5.85 9.59 -11.02
C MET A 145 -6.30 10.74 -11.92
N SER A 146 -7.57 11.12 -11.86
CA SER A 146 -8.14 12.19 -12.69
C SER A 146 -8.36 13.49 -11.93
N MET A 147 -8.10 13.52 -10.62
CA MET A 147 -8.38 14.68 -9.78
C MET A 147 -7.32 15.77 -10.01
N MET A 148 -7.75 17.03 -10.04
CA MET A 148 -6.86 18.18 -10.14
C MET A 148 -7.41 19.31 -9.29
N TYR A 149 -6.56 19.89 -8.44
CA TYR A 149 -6.84 21.10 -7.69
C TYR A 149 -5.52 21.76 -7.26
N ASN A 150 -5.59 23.02 -6.84
CA ASN A 150 -4.42 23.76 -6.41
C ASN A 150 -4.00 23.33 -5.01
N ILE A 151 -2.70 23.07 -4.83
CA ILE A 151 -2.10 22.76 -3.54
C ILE A 151 -1.10 23.86 -3.14
N ASP A 152 -0.97 24.10 -1.85
CA ASP A 152 0.08 24.96 -1.33
C ASP A 152 1.40 24.17 -1.25
N SER A 153 2.26 24.36 -2.26
CA SER A 153 3.53 23.64 -2.35
C SER A 153 4.48 23.96 -1.18
N THR A 154 4.25 25.03 -0.43
CA THR A 154 5.09 25.37 0.74
C THR A 154 4.88 24.41 1.91
N GLN A 155 3.79 23.64 1.89
CA GLN A 155 3.48 22.62 2.89
C GLN A 155 4.07 21.24 2.52
N LEU A 156 4.67 21.11 1.33
CA LEU A 156 5.31 19.88 0.88
C LEU A 156 6.78 19.88 1.25
N GLU A 157 7.14 19.11 2.28
CA GLU A 157 8.53 18.89 2.67
C GLU A 157 9.04 17.57 2.09
N PHE A 158 10.03 17.65 1.19
CA PHE A 158 10.71 16.47 0.69
C PHE A 158 11.72 15.98 1.72
N LEU A 159 11.56 14.75 2.20
CA LEU A 159 12.58 14.12 3.05
C LEU A 159 13.66 13.48 2.19
N GLU A 160 14.93 13.71 2.51
CA GLU A 160 16.02 13.06 1.78
C GLU A 160 15.96 11.53 1.95
N PRO A 161 15.97 10.76 0.83
CA PRO A 161 15.95 9.31 0.87
C PRO A 161 17.15 8.74 1.65
N LYS A 162 16.87 7.78 2.54
CA LYS A 162 17.94 7.04 3.23
C LYS A 162 18.47 5.91 2.36
N ASN A 163 19.80 5.80 2.26
CA ASN A 163 20.44 4.66 1.61
C ASN A 163 20.71 3.54 2.63
N TYR A 164 20.22 2.33 2.34
CA TYR A 164 20.41 1.13 3.17
C TYR A 164 21.39 0.11 2.56
N ILE A 165 22.02 0.45 1.44
CA ILE A 165 22.99 -0.41 0.76
C ILE A 165 24.35 -0.32 1.46
N ILE A 166 24.98 -1.48 1.69
CA ILE A 166 26.32 -1.58 2.27
C ILE A 166 27.34 -2.09 1.24
N GLN A 167 28.61 -1.71 1.44
CA GLN A 167 29.73 -2.36 0.75
C GLN A 167 29.93 -3.75 1.37
N THR A 168 29.84 -4.80 0.56
CA THR A 168 29.83 -6.18 1.05
C THR A 168 31.25 -6.67 1.42
N PRO A 169 31.44 -7.33 2.58
CA PRO A 169 32.68 -8.06 2.89
C PRO A 169 32.74 -9.39 2.11
N GLN A 170 33.92 -10.02 2.08
CA GLN A 170 34.13 -11.28 1.35
C GLN A 170 33.23 -12.43 1.83
N ASP A 171 32.92 -12.50 3.14
CA ASP A 171 32.06 -13.51 3.79
C ASP A 171 30.60 -13.06 3.94
N TYR A 172 30.14 -12.15 3.06
CA TYR A 172 28.80 -11.56 3.12
C TYR A 172 27.67 -12.59 3.06
N LYS A 173 26.73 -12.46 3.99
CA LYS A 173 25.48 -13.23 4.08
C LYS A 173 24.30 -12.34 3.71
N ARG A 174 23.74 -12.51 2.51
CA ARG A 174 22.60 -11.71 2.02
C ARG A 174 21.37 -11.86 2.92
N TYR A 175 21.18 -13.06 3.48
CA TYR A 175 20.01 -13.46 4.25
C TYR A 175 20.36 -13.77 5.70
N GLU A 176 21.38 -13.08 6.25
CA GLU A 176 21.81 -13.20 7.64
C GLU A 176 20.62 -13.22 8.61
N LEU A 177 20.56 -14.23 9.48
CA LEU A 177 19.50 -14.38 10.48
C LEU A 177 19.65 -13.32 11.56
N THR A 178 18.80 -12.29 11.51
CA THR A 178 18.78 -11.21 12.50
C THR A 178 17.53 -11.24 13.38
N GLN A 179 17.64 -10.66 14.57
CA GLN A 179 16.52 -10.58 15.53
C GLN A 179 15.35 -9.77 14.98
N ASN A 180 15.62 -8.65 14.31
CA ASN A 180 14.58 -7.81 13.69
C ASN A 180 14.14 -8.28 12.30
N GLY A 181 14.74 -9.38 11.80
CA GLY A 181 14.45 -9.94 10.48
C GLY A 181 15.10 -9.21 9.30
N ILE A 182 15.76 -8.07 9.51
CA ILE A 182 16.38 -7.27 8.45
C ILE A 182 17.86 -7.63 8.34
N SER A 183 18.25 -8.26 7.23
CA SER A 183 19.66 -8.52 6.90
C SER A 183 20.27 -7.28 6.23
N LYS A 184 21.57 -7.04 6.37
CA LYS A 184 22.23 -5.93 5.66
C LYS A 184 22.14 -6.16 4.16
N ARG A 185 21.78 -5.14 3.37
CA ARG A 185 21.57 -5.26 1.92
C ARG A 185 22.82 -4.82 1.14
N GLY A 186 23.43 -5.71 0.39
CA GLY A 186 24.44 -5.42 -0.63
C GLY A 186 23.83 -5.38 -2.02
N ILE A 187 24.60 -4.93 -3.00
CA ILE A 187 24.26 -4.99 -4.43
C ILE A 187 25.44 -5.55 -5.24
N PRO A 188 25.18 -6.18 -6.41
CA PRO A 188 26.26 -6.69 -7.26
C PRO A 188 27.27 -5.60 -7.62
N GLY A 189 28.56 -5.92 -7.52
CA GLY A 189 29.64 -5.02 -7.87
C GLY A 189 29.99 -3.96 -6.81
N PHE A 190 29.31 -3.94 -5.65
CA PHE A 190 29.63 -3.03 -4.54
C PHE A 190 30.18 -3.76 -3.32
N GLY A 191 31.47 -4.06 -3.36
CA GLY A 191 32.19 -4.85 -2.34
C GLY A 191 32.74 -6.17 -2.90
N ASP A 192 33.21 -7.03 -2.01
CA ASP A 192 33.88 -8.30 -2.35
C ASP A 192 32.98 -9.53 -2.12
N GLY A 193 31.80 -9.32 -1.53
CA GLY A 193 30.84 -10.38 -1.21
C GLY A 193 30.01 -10.81 -2.41
N ILE A 194 29.71 -12.12 -2.47
CA ILE A 194 28.84 -12.70 -3.48
C ILE A 194 27.38 -12.54 -3.04
N ILE A 195 26.50 -12.24 -4.00
CA ILE A 195 25.06 -12.10 -3.76
C ILE A 195 24.32 -13.06 -4.67
N VAL A 196 23.56 -13.97 -4.08
CA VAL A 196 22.66 -14.88 -4.77
C VAL A 196 21.24 -14.53 -4.36
N ALA A 197 20.35 -14.33 -5.33
CA ALA A 197 18.92 -14.16 -5.09
C ALA A 197 18.18 -15.32 -5.76
N ASN A 198 17.50 -16.14 -4.96
CA ASN A 198 16.87 -17.37 -5.41
C ASN A 198 15.39 -17.40 -5.02
N GLY A 199 14.54 -17.96 -5.90
CA GLY A 199 13.11 -18.17 -5.64
C GLY A 199 12.83 -19.41 -4.78
N ASN A 200 13.76 -20.35 -4.67
CA ASN A 200 13.70 -21.43 -3.69
C ASN A 200 13.97 -20.90 -2.27
N GLU A 201 13.53 -21.65 -1.26
CA GLU A 201 14.01 -21.42 0.10
C GLU A 201 15.54 -21.58 0.15
N HIS A 202 16.18 -20.75 0.95
CA HIS A 202 17.63 -20.59 0.90
C HIS A 202 18.27 -20.36 2.27
N ASP A 203 19.57 -20.63 2.37
CA ASP A 203 20.36 -20.33 3.55
C ASP A 203 20.79 -18.86 3.64
N GLU A 204 21.64 -18.51 4.63
CA GLU A 204 22.08 -17.13 4.85
C GLU A 204 22.90 -16.54 3.67
N TYR A 205 23.49 -17.38 2.81
CA TYR A 205 24.27 -16.98 1.64
C TYR A 205 23.43 -16.91 0.36
N GLY A 206 22.25 -17.56 0.35
CA GLY A 206 21.34 -17.62 -0.79
C GLY A 206 21.36 -18.95 -1.53
N ASP A 207 22.04 -19.97 -0.99
CA ASP A 207 22.06 -21.32 -1.56
C ASP A 207 20.79 -22.08 -1.20
N ILE A 208 20.33 -22.93 -2.13
CA ILE A 208 19.07 -23.68 -1.97
C ILE A 208 19.13 -24.59 -0.75
N THR A 209 18.06 -24.60 0.04
CA THR A 209 17.90 -25.51 1.17
C THR A 209 16.51 -26.13 1.22
N GLU A 210 16.44 -27.36 1.71
CA GLU A 210 15.20 -28.06 2.07
C GLU A 210 15.22 -28.48 3.56
N ASP A 211 16.19 -27.99 4.35
CA ASP A 211 16.28 -28.30 5.77
C ASP A 211 15.08 -27.71 6.53
N GLU A 212 14.39 -28.55 7.28
CA GLU A 212 13.15 -28.19 8.00
C GLU A 212 13.39 -27.04 8.99
N THR A 213 14.50 -27.10 9.74
CA THR A 213 14.78 -26.13 10.80
C THR A 213 15.14 -24.77 10.19
N LEU A 214 16.00 -24.77 9.18
CA LEU A 214 16.44 -23.56 8.50
C LEU A 214 15.29 -22.90 7.72
N SER A 215 14.49 -23.69 7.01
CA SER A 215 13.32 -23.18 6.27
C SER A 215 12.34 -22.45 7.20
N LYS A 216 12.08 -23.03 8.39
CA LYS A 216 11.28 -22.37 9.42
C LYS A 216 11.91 -21.05 9.87
N LEU A 217 13.21 -21.03 10.17
CA LEU A 217 13.91 -19.85 10.64
C LEU A 217 13.90 -18.72 9.60
N MET A 218 14.05 -19.03 8.33
CA MET A 218 14.05 -18.06 7.24
C MET A 218 12.67 -17.47 6.99
N LEU A 219 11.62 -18.29 7.01
CA LEU A 219 10.24 -17.78 6.94
C LEU A 219 9.92 -16.86 8.12
N GLU A 220 10.25 -17.28 9.34
CA GLU A 220 10.07 -16.45 10.53
C GLU A 220 10.89 -15.15 10.44
N LYS A 221 12.12 -15.19 9.90
CA LYS A 221 12.95 -14.00 9.65
C LYS A 221 12.23 -13.02 8.72
N ARG A 222 11.72 -13.49 7.59
CA ARG A 222 11.00 -12.65 6.62
C ARG A 222 9.77 -11.99 7.28
N MET A 223 9.01 -12.75 8.06
CA MET A 223 7.78 -12.27 8.69
C MET A 223 8.01 -11.33 9.88
N ARG A 224 9.10 -11.48 10.65
CA ARG A 224 9.46 -10.54 11.74
C ARG A 224 9.58 -9.08 11.28
N LYS A 225 9.86 -8.84 10.00
CA LYS A 225 9.94 -7.49 9.43
C LYS A 225 8.61 -6.73 9.52
N ILE A 226 7.46 -7.42 9.60
CA ILE A 226 6.13 -6.79 9.79
C ILE A 226 6.07 -5.95 11.07
N ASP A 227 6.70 -6.38 12.16
CA ASP A 227 6.68 -5.65 13.43
C ASP A 227 7.33 -4.27 13.28
N GLY A 228 8.45 -4.23 12.55
CA GLY A 228 9.13 -3.00 12.19
C GLY A 228 8.25 -2.09 11.31
N ILE A 229 7.67 -2.64 10.24
CA ILE A 229 6.76 -1.90 9.35
C ILE A 229 5.58 -1.32 10.14
N LYS A 230 4.98 -2.09 11.05
CA LYS A 230 3.87 -1.68 11.90
C LYS A 230 4.27 -0.55 12.85
N SER A 231 5.46 -0.63 13.46
CA SER A 231 5.96 0.43 14.37
C SER A 231 6.13 1.79 13.69
N GLU A 232 6.32 1.79 12.36
CA GLU A 232 6.48 3.00 11.54
C GLU A 232 5.26 3.29 10.65
N SER A 233 4.12 2.64 10.95
CA SER A 233 2.88 2.80 10.20
C SER A 233 2.31 4.22 10.33
N LEU A 234 1.68 4.71 9.27
CA LEU A 234 1.03 6.01 9.26
C LEU A 234 -0.19 6.00 10.16
N LYS A 235 -0.28 7.02 11.02
CA LYS A 235 -1.44 7.25 11.88
C LYS A 235 -2.65 7.63 11.02
N PRO A 236 -3.85 7.09 11.27
CA PRO A 236 -5.05 7.59 10.63
C PRO A 236 -5.34 9.02 11.08
N MET A 237 -5.93 9.82 10.20
CA MET A 237 -6.35 11.18 10.52
C MET A 237 -7.75 11.17 11.08
N TYR A 238 -7.91 11.78 12.24
CA TYR A 238 -9.20 11.95 12.90
C TYR A 238 -9.68 13.40 12.74
N ILE A 239 -10.95 13.58 12.39
CA ILE A 239 -11.63 14.87 12.31
C ILE A 239 -12.95 14.76 13.04
N GLY A 240 -13.20 15.62 14.02
CA GLY A 240 -14.44 15.58 14.78
C GLY A 240 -14.31 16.09 16.22
N PRO A 241 -15.37 15.95 17.01
CA PRO A 241 -15.39 16.38 18.41
C PRO A 241 -14.46 15.52 19.28
N GLN A 242 -13.96 16.05 20.39
CA GLN A 242 -13.14 15.26 21.32
C GLN A 242 -13.89 14.05 21.91
N ILE A 243 -15.21 14.21 22.09
CA ILE A 243 -16.12 13.16 22.53
C ILE A 243 -17.10 12.92 21.39
N PHE A 244 -17.04 11.73 20.79
CA PHE A 244 -17.96 11.30 19.75
C PHE A 244 -18.71 10.05 20.18
N LYS A 245 -19.92 9.89 19.66
CA LYS A 245 -20.73 8.68 19.78
C LYS A 245 -20.59 7.80 18.54
N ASN A 246 -20.61 8.42 17.36
CA ASN A 246 -20.56 7.72 16.08
C ASN A 246 -19.21 7.96 15.41
N LEU A 247 -18.70 6.94 14.72
CA LEU A 247 -17.46 7.03 13.95
C LEU A 247 -17.70 6.57 12.52
N VAL A 248 -17.38 7.43 11.58
CA VAL A 248 -17.35 7.11 10.15
C VAL A 248 -15.91 6.84 9.75
N VAL A 249 -15.67 5.74 9.05
CA VAL A 249 -14.35 5.32 8.60
C VAL A 249 -14.32 5.23 7.08
N CYS A 250 -13.29 5.80 6.46
CA CYS A 250 -13.03 5.66 5.03
C CYS A 250 -11.52 5.64 4.76
N TYR A 251 -11.13 5.48 3.50
CA TYR A 251 -9.74 5.57 3.06
C TYR A 251 -9.63 6.03 1.61
N GLY A 252 -8.42 6.41 1.20
CA GLY A 252 -8.13 6.82 -0.16
C GLY A 252 -8.97 8.03 -0.59
N SER A 253 -9.34 8.07 -1.86
CA SER A 253 -10.04 9.20 -2.48
C SER A 253 -11.44 9.52 -1.90
N LEU A 254 -11.98 8.67 -1.02
CA LEU A 254 -13.25 8.92 -0.33
C LEU A 254 -13.15 9.98 0.76
N TYR A 255 -11.94 10.34 1.16
CA TYR A 255 -11.69 11.27 2.26
C TYR A 255 -12.46 12.59 2.11
N GLU A 256 -12.23 13.31 1.01
CA GLU A 256 -12.80 14.65 0.83
C GLU A 256 -14.33 14.60 0.75
N ASN A 257 -14.89 13.65 -0.02
CA ASN A 257 -16.33 13.50 -0.16
C ASN A 257 -17.01 13.14 1.18
N THR A 258 -16.38 12.29 1.98
CA THR A 258 -16.91 11.88 3.29
C THR A 258 -16.84 13.03 4.30
N LYS A 259 -15.72 13.77 4.30
CA LYS A 259 -15.52 14.93 5.14
C LYS A 259 -16.56 16.00 4.85
N GLU A 260 -16.74 16.38 3.60
CA GLU A 260 -17.72 17.41 3.20
C GLU A 260 -19.15 16.98 3.53
N ALA A 261 -19.51 15.71 3.30
CA ALA A 261 -20.82 15.19 3.65
C ALA A 261 -21.11 15.30 5.16
N LEU A 262 -20.12 15.00 6.02
CA LEU A 262 -20.25 15.15 7.48
C LEU A 262 -20.33 16.62 7.91
N GLU A 263 -19.57 17.52 7.30
CA GLU A 263 -19.64 18.97 7.54
C GLU A 263 -21.05 19.51 7.23
N LEU A 264 -21.67 19.04 6.15
CA LEU A 264 -23.05 19.41 5.79
C LEU A 264 -24.12 18.85 6.74
N LEU A 265 -23.87 17.72 7.39
CA LEU A 265 -24.75 17.18 8.43
C LEU A 265 -24.70 17.99 9.73
N LYS A 266 -23.61 18.73 9.98
CA LYS A 266 -23.42 19.60 11.17
C LYS A 266 -23.70 18.89 12.50
N ARG A 267 -23.30 17.64 12.62
CA ARG A 267 -23.43 16.85 13.86
C ARG A 267 -22.23 17.07 14.76
N ASP A 268 -22.48 17.21 16.05
CA ASP A 268 -21.46 17.38 17.10
C ASP A 268 -21.11 16.08 17.84
N ASP A 269 -21.72 14.95 17.43
CA ASP A 269 -21.56 13.63 18.04
C ASP A 269 -20.86 12.60 17.13
N THR A 270 -20.38 13.02 15.96
CA THR A 270 -19.89 12.12 14.91
C THR A 270 -18.48 12.52 14.48
N GLY A 271 -17.54 11.58 14.51
CA GLY A 271 -16.17 11.76 14.01
C GLY A 271 -15.93 11.04 12.69
N LEU A 272 -14.92 11.49 11.95
CA LEU A 272 -14.35 10.86 10.77
C LEU A 272 -12.96 10.34 11.10
N LEU A 273 -12.69 9.08 10.75
CA LEU A 273 -11.36 8.48 10.79
C LEU A 273 -10.96 8.05 9.38
N CYS A 274 -9.88 8.60 8.85
CA CYS A 274 -9.42 8.32 7.50
C CYS A 274 -8.01 7.74 7.48
N TYR A 275 -7.84 6.60 6.79
CA TYR A 275 -6.57 5.88 6.71
C TYR A 275 -5.83 6.19 5.41
N SER A 276 -4.53 6.47 5.53
CA SER A 276 -3.57 6.52 4.40
C SER A 276 -2.71 5.26 4.30
N GLN A 277 -2.74 4.42 5.32
CA GLN A 277 -2.12 3.10 5.36
C GLN A 277 -3.17 2.08 5.78
N LEU A 278 -3.37 1.06 4.96
CA LEU A 278 -4.37 0.02 5.14
C LEU A 278 -3.79 -1.24 5.78
N TYR A 279 -2.49 -1.49 5.57
CA TYR A 279 -1.80 -2.64 6.17
C TYR A 279 -0.29 -2.40 6.28
N PRO A 280 0.39 -2.86 7.34
CA PRO A 280 -0.18 -3.19 8.64
C PRO A 280 -0.93 -2.00 9.23
N LEU A 281 -1.95 -2.27 10.04
CA LEU A 281 -2.76 -1.22 10.67
C LEU A 281 -1.98 -0.52 11.78
N ASN A 282 -2.17 0.79 11.89
CA ASN A 282 -1.66 1.57 13.01
C ASN A 282 -2.62 1.48 14.21
N ASP A 283 -2.08 1.14 15.39
CA ASP A 283 -2.88 0.91 16.61
C ASP A 283 -3.51 2.19 17.18
N ASP A 284 -3.08 3.39 16.78
CA ASP A 284 -3.77 4.63 17.17
C ASP A 284 -5.21 4.66 16.66
N GLY A 285 -5.47 4.05 15.49
CA GLY A 285 -6.82 3.87 14.95
C GLY A 285 -7.70 3.01 15.84
N LEU A 286 -7.13 1.98 16.49
CA LEU A 286 -7.86 1.05 17.35
C LEU A 286 -8.56 1.77 18.50
N ASN A 287 -7.92 2.80 19.06
CA ASN A 287 -8.48 3.58 20.16
C ASN A 287 -9.75 4.33 19.77
N TYR A 288 -9.85 4.80 18.52
CA TYR A 288 -11.06 5.43 18.00
C TYR A 288 -12.14 4.39 17.73
N LEU A 289 -11.78 3.28 17.08
CA LEU A 289 -12.70 2.21 16.72
C LEU A 289 -13.41 1.62 17.95
N LYS A 290 -12.68 1.38 19.06
CA LYS A 290 -13.24 0.85 20.31
C LYS A 290 -14.17 1.82 21.06
N LYS A 291 -14.00 3.12 20.87
CA LYS A 291 -14.81 4.16 21.54
C LYS A 291 -16.15 4.43 20.85
N ALA A 292 -16.23 4.11 19.56
CA ALA A 292 -17.44 4.31 18.79
C ALA A 292 -18.58 3.41 19.33
N GLN A 293 -19.72 4.01 19.66
CA GLN A 293 -20.95 3.25 19.93
C GLN A 293 -21.59 2.78 18.63
N LYS A 294 -21.30 3.49 17.54
CA LYS A 294 -21.78 3.20 16.20
C LYS A 294 -20.68 3.41 15.18
N LEU A 295 -20.30 2.35 14.50
CA LEU A 295 -19.19 2.30 13.56
C LEU A 295 -19.70 2.09 12.14
N ILE A 296 -19.45 3.08 11.28
CA ILE A 296 -19.92 3.11 9.90
C ILE A 296 -18.71 3.14 8.97
N PHE A 297 -18.63 2.24 8.01
CA PHE A 297 -17.58 2.27 6.97
C PHE A 297 -18.16 2.74 5.65
N VAL A 298 -17.43 3.61 4.96
CA VAL A 298 -17.73 4.07 3.60
C VAL A 298 -16.65 3.52 2.67
N GLU A 299 -17.05 2.70 1.71
CA GLU A 299 -16.11 2.04 0.78
C GLU A 299 -16.63 2.02 -0.66
N GLN A 300 -15.72 2.10 -1.64
CA GLN A 300 -16.04 1.94 -3.06
C GLN A 300 -15.89 0.49 -3.55
N ASN A 301 -16.44 -0.47 -2.82
CA ASN A 301 -16.47 -1.88 -3.21
C ASN A 301 -17.74 -2.57 -2.67
N PHE A 302 -18.02 -3.78 -3.13
CA PHE A 302 -19.23 -4.50 -2.73
C PHE A 302 -19.16 -5.07 -1.30
N SER A 303 -18.03 -5.67 -0.93
CA SER A 303 -17.90 -6.53 0.24
C SER A 303 -17.51 -5.83 1.55
N GLY A 304 -17.12 -4.55 1.51
CA GLY A 304 -16.52 -3.87 2.66
C GLY A 304 -15.16 -4.45 3.01
N GLN A 305 -14.23 -4.46 2.04
CA GLN A 305 -12.92 -5.11 2.19
C GLN A 305 -12.14 -4.59 3.38
N PHE A 306 -12.15 -3.27 3.60
CA PHE A 306 -11.43 -2.67 4.73
C PHE A 306 -12.14 -2.95 6.06
N ALA A 307 -13.47 -2.86 6.10
CA ALA A 307 -14.25 -3.29 7.27
C ALA A 307 -13.95 -4.74 7.68
N ASN A 308 -13.84 -5.66 6.71
CA ASN A 308 -13.50 -7.06 6.96
C ASN A 308 -12.06 -7.24 7.47
N LEU A 309 -11.12 -6.42 6.98
CA LEU A 309 -9.75 -6.39 7.51
C LEU A 309 -9.75 -5.93 8.97
N ILE A 310 -10.49 -4.87 9.30
CA ILE A 310 -10.60 -4.38 10.69
C ILE A 310 -11.20 -5.44 11.62
N TRP A 311 -12.22 -6.18 11.16
CA TRP A 311 -12.74 -7.33 11.91
C TRP A 311 -11.67 -8.41 12.11
N LYS A 312 -10.93 -8.77 11.06
CA LYS A 312 -9.89 -9.80 11.11
C LYS A 312 -8.76 -9.45 12.08
N GLU A 313 -8.25 -8.22 12.01
CA GLU A 313 -7.07 -7.78 12.77
C GLU A 313 -7.42 -7.41 14.22
N TYR A 314 -8.61 -6.86 14.47
CA TYR A 314 -8.95 -6.29 15.77
C TYR A 314 -10.20 -6.88 16.43
N GLY A 315 -10.96 -7.73 15.76
CA GLY A 315 -12.22 -8.28 16.28
C GLY A 315 -13.30 -7.21 16.48
N ILE A 316 -13.20 -6.07 15.79
CA ILE A 316 -14.16 -4.96 15.92
C ILE A 316 -15.23 -5.11 14.85
N LYS A 317 -16.48 -5.31 15.32
CA LYS A 317 -17.64 -5.45 14.44
C LYS A 317 -18.06 -4.08 13.92
N VAL A 318 -18.30 -4.01 12.61
CA VAL A 318 -18.86 -2.82 11.96
C VAL A 318 -20.39 -2.88 12.01
N ASP A 319 -21.02 -1.77 12.39
CA ASP A 319 -22.48 -1.69 12.52
C ASP A 319 -23.16 -1.44 11.18
N LYS A 320 -22.54 -0.63 10.32
CA LYS A 320 -23.08 -0.29 9.00
C LYS A 320 -22.01 -0.14 7.93
N LEU A 321 -22.30 -0.68 6.75
CA LEU A 321 -21.55 -0.44 5.52
C LEU A 321 -22.34 0.51 4.61
N ILE A 322 -21.68 1.55 4.14
CA ILE A 322 -22.15 2.44 3.08
C ILE A 322 -21.24 2.19 1.87
N ASN A 323 -21.63 1.19 1.08
CA ASN A 323 -20.86 0.74 -0.06
C ASN A 323 -21.41 1.32 -1.37
N LYS A 324 -20.51 1.63 -2.31
CA LYS A 324 -20.86 1.96 -3.70
C LYS A 324 -19.93 1.25 -4.67
N TYR A 325 -20.50 0.62 -5.68
CA TYR A 325 -19.78 -0.25 -6.61
C TYR A 325 -20.32 -0.09 -8.05
N THR A 326 -20.80 1.12 -8.37
CA THR A 326 -21.37 1.45 -9.69
C THR A 326 -20.35 2.00 -10.68
N GLY A 327 -19.08 2.12 -10.28
CA GLY A 327 -18.02 2.75 -11.08
C GLY A 327 -17.99 4.29 -11.01
N ARG A 328 -18.89 4.91 -10.24
CA ARG A 328 -18.93 6.36 -10.02
C ARG A 328 -18.47 6.69 -8.61
N GLN A 329 -17.78 7.81 -8.46
CA GLN A 329 -17.47 8.36 -7.14
C GLN A 329 -18.77 8.68 -6.38
N PHE A 330 -18.74 8.67 -5.04
CA PHE A 330 -19.84 9.22 -4.25
C PHE A 330 -20.02 10.71 -4.53
N PHE A 331 -21.24 11.15 -4.84
CA PHE A 331 -21.55 12.57 -4.75
C PHE A 331 -21.75 12.94 -3.27
N VAL A 332 -21.40 14.15 -2.90
CA VAL A 332 -21.46 14.61 -1.50
C VAL A 332 -22.89 14.55 -0.97
N GLU A 333 -23.87 14.95 -1.77
CA GLU A 333 -25.29 14.95 -1.42
C GLU A 333 -25.81 13.52 -1.21
N GLU A 334 -25.45 12.60 -2.12
CA GLU A 334 -25.79 11.18 -2.01
C GLU A 334 -25.19 10.57 -0.74
N LEU A 335 -23.92 10.87 -0.45
CA LEU A 335 -23.24 10.34 0.71
C LEU A 335 -23.81 10.92 2.00
N LYS A 336 -24.15 12.21 2.01
CA LYS A 336 -24.81 12.88 3.12
C LYS A 336 -26.14 12.20 3.47
N GLU A 337 -27.02 11.97 2.49
CA GLU A 337 -28.30 11.29 2.72
C GLU A 337 -28.11 9.87 3.27
N LYS A 338 -27.16 9.11 2.71
CA LYS A 338 -26.84 7.76 3.20
C LYS A 338 -26.30 7.79 4.62
N LEU A 339 -25.46 8.76 4.96
CA LEU A 339 -24.91 8.94 6.30
C LEU A 339 -26.00 9.36 7.30
N GLU A 340 -26.88 10.29 6.92
CA GLU A 340 -28.02 10.72 7.73
C GLU A 340 -28.89 9.52 8.12
N MET A 341 -29.34 8.74 7.13
CA MET A 341 -30.09 7.51 7.36
C MET A 341 -29.32 6.51 8.21
N ALA A 342 -28.02 6.32 7.93
CA ALA A 342 -27.20 5.38 8.66
C ALA A 342 -27.02 5.79 10.12
N LEU A 343 -26.94 7.10 10.43
CA LEU A 343 -26.73 7.64 11.77
C LEU A 343 -28.02 7.69 12.60
N GLU A 344 -29.19 7.91 11.97
CA GLU A 344 -30.50 8.01 12.64
C GLU A 344 -31.08 6.68 13.12
N VAL A 345 -30.76 5.57 12.45
CA VAL A 345 -31.27 4.24 12.82
C VAL A 345 -30.74 3.82 14.20
N LYS A 346 -31.62 3.78 15.21
CA LYS A 346 -31.27 3.41 16.59
C LYS A 346 -30.76 1.98 16.72
#